data_AF-A0A0K8UU05-F1
#
_entry.id   AF-A0A0K8UU05-F1
#
_cell.length_a   1.000
_cell.length_b   1.000
_cell.length_c   1.000
_cell.angle_alpha   90.00
_cell.angle_beta   90.00
_cell.angle_gamma   90.00
#
_symmetry.space_group_name_H-M   'P 1'
#
loop_
_entity.id
_entity.type
_entity.pdbx_description
1 polymer ?
#
loop_
_entity_poly.entity_id
_entity_poly.type
_entity_poly.pdbx_seq_one_letter_code
_entity_poly.pdbx_strand_id
1 'polypeptide(L)'
;ESSIKSNPKLFWNFVKSRRACSAIPSALSWGDKSAYTPGDISNLFAEFFQLNYVHDDPGISSTHSVNNFPSINFGTLCLSQDDIAKAISDIKSSPKLDLDGLPPALIKNCTALIYPLMLIFNKSLSSGN
;
A
#
# COMPACT_ATOMS: atom_id res chain seq x y z
N GLU A 1 -25.46 5.37 14.19
CA GLU A 1 -24.61 4.27 13.67
C GLU A 1 -25.30 3.31 12.70
N SER A 2 -26.63 3.15 12.76
CA SER A 2 -27.39 2.15 11.98
C SER A 2 -27.44 2.38 10.45
N SER A 3 -27.20 3.60 9.99
CA SER A 3 -27.28 4.01 8.57
C SER A 3 -26.02 3.70 7.74
N ILE A 4 -24.88 3.42 8.39
CA ILE A 4 -23.62 3.10 7.70
C ILE A 4 -23.67 1.68 7.13
N LYS A 5 -24.33 0.75 7.84
CA LYS A 5 -24.46 -0.65 7.42
C LYS A 5 -25.45 -0.83 6.27
N SER A 6 -26.50 0.00 6.19
CA SER A 6 -27.54 -0.09 5.17
C SER A 6 -27.18 0.60 3.85
N ASN A 7 -26.34 1.65 3.89
CA ASN A 7 -25.90 2.34 2.68
C ASN A 7 -24.45 2.85 2.80
N PRO A 8 -23.45 1.98 2.57
CA PRO A 8 -22.04 2.34 2.66
C PRO A 8 -21.62 3.44 1.67
N LYS A 9 -22.40 3.71 0.61
CA LYS A 9 -22.12 4.81 -0.33
C LYS A 9 -22.23 6.18 0.36
N LEU A 10 -23.15 6.36 1.32
CA LEU A 10 -23.28 7.62 2.05
C LEU A 10 -22.04 7.91 2.89
N PHE A 11 -21.47 6.89 3.53
CA PHE A 11 -20.22 6.99 4.24
C PHE A 11 -19.08 7.41 3.30
N TRP A 12 -18.91 6.70 2.16
CA TRP A 12 -17.84 7.03 1.22
C TRP A 12 -18.02 8.39 0.54
N ASN A 13 -19.26 8.83 0.29
CA ASN A 13 -19.55 10.18 -0.20
C ASN A 13 -19.18 11.25 0.83
N PHE A 14 -19.50 11.04 2.10
CA PHE A 14 -19.11 11.93 3.20
C PHE A 14 -17.58 11.98 3.39
N VAL A 15 -16.91 10.84 3.36
CA VAL A 15 -15.43 10.78 3.42
C VAL A 15 -14.82 11.50 2.21
N LYS A 16 -15.36 11.29 1.01
CA LYS A 16 -14.88 11.93 -0.22
C LYS A 16 -15.09 13.44 -0.19
N SER A 17 -16.21 13.93 0.34
CA SER A 17 -16.46 15.38 0.47
C SER A 17 -15.53 16.05 1.50
N ARG A 18 -15.10 15.32 2.53
CA ARG A 18 -14.11 15.78 3.53
C ARG A 18 -12.66 15.70 3.04
N ARG A 19 -12.36 14.82 2.07
CA ARG A 19 -11.02 14.62 1.48
C ARG A 19 -10.60 15.66 0.44
N ALA A 20 -11.48 16.61 0.08
CA ALA A 20 -11.18 17.63 -0.92
C ALA A 20 -9.99 18.55 -0.55
N CYS A 21 -9.61 18.60 0.73
CA CYS A 21 -8.40 19.27 1.19
C CYS A 21 -7.32 18.23 1.50
N SER A 22 -6.54 17.84 0.49
CA SER A 22 -5.37 16.94 0.65
C SER A 22 -4.11 17.66 1.12
N ALA A 23 -4.22 18.93 1.50
CA ALA A 23 -3.09 19.72 1.99
C ALA A 23 -2.87 19.46 3.48
N ILE A 24 -1.60 19.43 3.89
CA ILE A 24 -1.22 19.53 5.31
C ILE A 24 -1.88 20.81 5.84
N PRO A 25 -2.59 20.75 6.98
CA PRO A 25 -3.24 21.94 7.53
C PRO A 25 -2.21 23.04 7.78
N SER A 26 -2.59 24.32 7.67
CA SER A 26 -1.68 25.43 7.94
C SER A 26 -1.34 25.61 9.43
N ALA A 27 -2.13 24.98 10.29
CA ALA A 27 -1.91 24.90 11.72
C ALA A 27 -2.54 23.63 12.28
N LEU A 28 -1.90 23.00 13.26
CA LEU A 28 -2.41 21.83 13.97
C LEU A 28 -2.26 22.08 15.48
N SER A 29 -3.32 21.82 16.24
CA SER A 29 -3.31 21.92 17.70
C SER A 29 -3.69 20.60 18.34
N TRP A 30 -2.94 20.15 19.33
CA TRP A 30 -3.19 18.95 20.11
C TRP A 30 -2.85 19.18 21.58
N GLY A 31 -3.85 19.12 22.46
CA GLY A 31 -3.71 19.55 23.86
C GLY A 31 -3.29 21.02 23.93
N ASP A 32 -2.22 21.29 24.69
CA ASP A 32 -1.63 22.63 24.81
C ASP A 32 -0.58 22.96 23.73
N LYS A 33 -0.33 22.02 22.79
CA LYS A 33 0.68 22.18 21.73
C LYS A 33 0.03 22.68 20.44
N SER A 34 0.68 23.60 19.76
CA SER A 34 0.28 24.11 18.44
C SER A 34 1.47 24.15 17.49
N ALA A 35 1.26 23.74 16.25
CA ALA A 35 2.26 23.66 15.19
C ALA A 35 1.77 24.40 13.95
N TYR A 36 2.65 25.15 13.29
CA TYR A 36 2.32 26.03 12.15
C TYR A 36 3.20 25.80 10.92
N THR A 37 4.26 25.00 11.06
CA THR A 37 5.12 24.61 9.94
C THR A 37 4.86 23.14 9.57
N PRO A 38 5.05 22.72 8.31
CA PRO A 38 4.87 21.32 7.92
C PRO A 38 5.70 20.33 8.73
N GLY A 39 6.92 20.72 9.12
CA GLY A 39 7.80 19.91 9.96
C GLY A 39 7.24 19.74 11.37
N ASP A 40 6.84 20.83 12.03
CA ASP A 40 6.28 20.79 13.37
C ASP A 40 4.95 20.04 13.41
N ILE A 41 4.13 20.18 12.36
CA ILE A 41 2.88 19.45 12.20
C ILE A 41 3.15 17.95 12.09
N SER A 42 4.15 17.56 11.30
CA SER A 42 4.55 16.16 11.16
C SER A 42 5.07 15.59 12.49
N ASN A 43 5.86 16.37 13.23
CA ASN A 43 6.35 15.97 14.55
C ASN A 43 5.21 15.84 15.57
N LEU A 44 4.23 16.75 15.55
CA LEU A 44 3.08 16.69 16.45
C LEU A 44 2.19 15.47 16.15
N PHE A 45 2.03 15.10 14.87
CA PHE A 45 1.41 13.83 14.50
C PHE A 45 2.21 12.63 15.01
N ALA A 46 3.54 12.62 14.82
CA ALA A 46 4.39 11.54 15.28
C ALA A 46 4.28 11.33 16.81
N GLU A 47 4.29 12.42 17.58
CA GLU A 47 4.12 12.37 19.04
C GLU A 47 2.73 11.84 19.42
N PHE A 48 1.66 12.33 18.77
CA PHE A 48 0.32 11.83 19.00
C PHE A 48 0.24 10.31 18.75
N PHE A 49 0.74 9.85 17.60
CA PHE A 49 0.67 8.43 17.27
C PHE A 49 1.52 7.58 18.21
N GLN A 50 2.73 8.05 18.58
CA GLN A 50 3.59 7.37 19.55
C GLN A 50 2.84 7.04 20.85
N LEU A 51 2.07 7.98 21.39
CA LEU A 51 1.33 7.79 22.64
C LEU A 51 0.16 6.81 22.52
N ASN A 52 -0.34 6.58 21.30
CA ASN A 52 -1.41 5.62 21.04
C ASN A 52 -0.87 4.22 20.72
N TYR A 53 0.44 4.06 20.54
CA TYR A 53 1.04 2.74 20.46
C TYR A 53 1.24 2.19 21.87
N VAL A 54 0.82 0.94 22.07
CA VAL A 54 1.23 0.18 23.24
C VAL A 54 2.73 -0.03 23.09
N HIS A 55 3.52 0.54 24.00
CA HIS A 55 4.92 0.13 24.13
C HIS A 55 4.92 -1.37 24.36
N ASP A 56 5.76 -2.11 23.62
CA ASP A 56 6.00 -3.53 23.88
C ASP A 56 6.38 -3.67 25.36
N ASP A 57 5.39 -4.01 26.19
CA ASP A 57 5.63 -4.34 27.59
C ASP A 57 6.32 -5.71 27.55
N PRO A 58 7.59 -5.81 27.98
CA PRO A 58 8.28 -7.11 28.01
C PRO A 58 7.55 -8.14 28.90
N GLY A 59 6.56 -7.71 29.71
CA GLY A 59 5.68 -8.58 30.50
C GLY A 59 4.33 -8.93 29.86
N ILE A 60 3.86 -8.16 28.87
CA ILE A 60 2.68 -8.55 28.07
C ILE A 60 3.24 -9.27 26.85
N SER A 61 3.46 -10.57 27.01
CA SER A 61 3.52 -11.47 25.88
C SER A 61 2.26 -11.23 25.06
N SER A 62 2.38 -10.43 24.00
CA SER A 62 1.43 -10.43 22.91
C SER A 62 1.28 -11.90 22.53
N THR A 63 0.15 -12.49 22.89
CA THR A 63 -0.19 -13.86 22.49
C THR A 63 -0.32 -13.98 20.97
N HIS A 64 -0.19 -12.87 20.23
CA HIS A 64 0.26 -12.89 18.86
C HIS A 64 1.76 -13.11 18.84
N SER A 65 2.15 -14.36 19.11
CA SER A 65 3.45 -14.86 18.71
C SER A 65 3.65 -14.47 17.24
N VAL A 66 4.72 -13.71 16.96
CA VAL A 66 5.18 -13.44 15.59
C VAL A 66 5.40 -14.77 14.82
N ASN A 67 5.50 -15.88 15.57
CA ASN A 67 5.62 -17.26 15.11
C ASN A 67 4.29 -17.91 14.67
N ASN A 68 3.12 -17.27 14.85
CA ASN A 68 1.83 -17.82 14.41
C ASN A 68 1.36 -17.33 13.04
N PHE A 69 2.13 -16.47 12.37
CA PHE A 69 1.93 -16.31 10.94
C PHE A 69 2.51 -17.56 10.28
N PRO A 70 1.71 -18.38 9.57
CA PRO A 70 2.29 -19.40 8.72
C PRO A 70 3.29 -18.66 7.83
N SER A 71 4.55 -19.11 7.83
CA SER A 71 5.52 -18.69 6.83
C SER A 71 4.85 -18.82 5.47
N ILE A 72 4.44 -17.70 4.87
CA ILE A 72 3.79 -17.70 3.57
C ILE A 72 4.92 -17.98 2.58
N ASN A 73 5.18 -19.26 2.37
CA ASN A 73 6.14 -19.71 1.39
C ASN A 73 5.48 -19.67 0.02
N PHE A 74 5.73 -18.59 -0.71
CA PHE A 74 5.36 -18.47 -2.12
C PHE A 74 6.26 -19.32 -3.04
N GLY A 75 7.25 -20.03 -2.50
CA GLY A 75 8.22 -20.81 -3.29
C GLY A 75 7.62 -21.97 -4.07
N THR A 76 6.35 -22.34 -3.81
CA THR A 76 5.60 -23.30 -4.64
C THR A 76 4.88 -22.64 -5.82
N LEU A 77 4.72 -21.31 -5.82
CA LEU A 77 4.10 -20.58 -6.92
C LEU A 77 5.12 -20.43 -8.06
N CYS A 78 4.80 -21.01 -9.21
CA CYS A 78 5.61 -20.91 -10.41
C CYS A 78 4.73 -20.38 -11.55
N LEU A 79 5.11 -19.23 -12.08
CA LEU A 79 4.47 -18.60 -13.22
C LEU A 79 5.01 -19.22 -14.51
N SER A 80 4.10 -19.60 -15.39
CA SER A 80 4.40 -20.02 -16.75
C SER A 80 4.50 -18.81 -17.70
N GLN A 81 5.00 -19.02 -18.91
CA GLN A 81 4.98 -17.98 -19.94
C GLN A 81 3.55 -17.55 -20.32
N ASP A 82 2.58 -18.47 -20.27
CA ASP A 82 1.18 -18.18 -20.56
C ASP A 82 0.56 -17.27 -19.50
N ASP A 83 0.92 -17.45 -18.22
CA ASP A 83 0.49 -16.56 -17.13
C ASP A 83 0.98 -15.14 -17.37
N ILE A 84 2.26 -14.99 -17.77
CA ILE A 84 2.84 -13.69 -18.10
C ILE A 84 2.20 -13.09 -19.34
N ALA A 85 2.02 -13.88 -20.41
CA ALA A 85 1.42 -13.42 -21.65
C ALA A 85 -0.02 -12.92 -21.43
N LYS A 86 -0.81 -13.67 -20.65
CA LYS A 86 -2.16 -13.27 -20.25
C LYS A 86 -2.14 -11.98 -19.45
N ALA A 87 -1.29 -11.88 -18.42
CA ALA A 87 -1.16 -10.67 -17.61
C ALA A 87 -0.79 -9.44 -18.47
N ILE A 88 0.15 -9.59 -19.42
CA ILE A 88 0.54 -8.52 -20.35
C ILE A 88 -0.63 -8.11 -21.26
N SER A 89 -1.43 -9.09 -21.72
CA SER A 89 -2.60 -8.81 -22.57
C SER A 89 -3.67 -7.98 -21.85
N ASP A 90 -3.80 -8.17 -20.54
CA ASP A 90 -4.76 -7.45 -19.68
C ASP A 90 -4.28 -6.04 -19.29
N ILE A 91 -3.00 -5.70 -19.49
CA ILE A 91 -2.48 -4.35 -19.22
C ILE A 91 -3.25 -3.31 -20.05
N LYS A 92 -3.74 -2.26 -19.39
CA LYS A 92 -4.35 -1.12 -20.09
C LYS A 92 -3.27 -0.39 -20.88
N SER A 93 -3.39 -0.40 -22.21
CA SER A 93 -2.43 0.28 -23.08
C SER A 93 -2.44 1.78 -22.81
N SER A 94 -1.27 2.34 -22.56
CA SER A 94 -1.06 3.77 -22.35
C SER A 94 0.35 4.14 -22.81
N PRO A 95 0.53 5.25 -23.55
CA PRO A 95 1.85 5.77 -23.89
C PRO A 95 2.47 6.61 -22.77
N LYS A 96 1.71 6.91 -21.70
CA LYS A 96 2.23 7.66 -20.55
C LYS A 96 3.20 6.79 -19.77
N LEU A 97 4.30 7.40 -19.34
CA LEU A 97 5.27 6.80 -18.44
C LEU A 97 4.62 6.51 -17.08
N ASP A 98 4.90 5.33 -16.53
CA ASP A 98 4.55 5.00 -15.15
C ASP A 98 5.70 5.43 -14.20
N LEU A 99 5.56 5.13 -12.90
CA LEU A 99 6.54 5.45 -11.86
C LEU A 99 7.95 4.88 -12.14
N ASP A 100 8.02 3.80 -12.93
CA ASP A 100 9.26 3.14 -13.35
C ASP A 100 9.90 3.76 -14.61
N GLY A 101 9.25 4.77 -15.22
CA GLY A 101 9.70 5.37 -16.47
C GLY A 101 9.49 4.48 -17.70
N LEU A 102 8.67 3.43 -17.62
CA LEU A 102 8.30 2.61 -18.77
C LEU A 102 6.83 2.83 -19.14
N PRO A 103 6.51 3.03 -20.44
CA PRO A 103 5.12 3.12 -20.86
C PRO A 103 4.49 1.72 -20.89
N PRO A 104 3.27 1.52 -20.36
CA PRO A 104 2.57 0.23 -20.42
C PRO A 104 2.40 -0.31 -21.84
N ALA A 105 2.31 0.58 -22.84
CA ALA A 105 2.27 0.20 -24.26
C ALA A 105 3.54 -0.54 -24.72
N LEU A 106 4.72 -0.24 -24.14
CA LEU A 106 5.96 -0.94 -24.48
C LEU A 106 5.92 -2.38 -23.98
N ILE A 107 5.51 -2.58 -22.72
CA ILE A 107 5.39 -3.92 -22.13
C ILE A 107 4.37 -4.75 -22.92
N LYS A 108 3.25 -4.13 -23.29
CA LYS A 108 2.18 -4.79 -24.05
C LYS A 108 2.59 -5.23 -25.46
N ASN A 109 3.44 -4.45 -26.12
CA ASN A 109 3.84 -4.70 -27.51
C ASN A 109 5.15 -5.49 -27.64
N CYS A 110 5.89 -5.70 -26.55
CA CYS A 110 7.19 -6.37 -26.57
C CYS A 110 7.08 -7.81 -26.03
N THR A 111 6.69 -8.75 -26.88
CA THR A 111 6.57 -10.18 -26.53
C THR A 111 7.89 -10.80 -26.08
N ALA A 112 9.03 -10.24 -26.51
CA ALA A 112 10.35 -10.65 -26.04
C ALA A 112 10.54 -10.49 -24.53
N LEU A 113 9.71 -9.68 -23.85
CA LEU A 113 9.74 -9.51 -22.40
C LEU A 113 9.08 -10.65 -21.62
N ILE A 114 8.29 -11.52 -22.27
CA ILE A 114 7.55 -12.60 -21.58
C ILE A 114 8.50 -13.51 -20.79
N TYR A 115 9.57 -13.98 -21.44
CA TYR A 115 10.54 -14.87 -20.81
C TYR A 115 11.35 -14.22 -19.67
N PRO A 116 11.98 -13.04 -19.84
CA PRO A 116 12.71 -12.42 -18.75
C PRO A 116 11.80 -12.01 -17.58
N LEU A 117 10.57 -11.56 -17.82
CA LEU A 117 9.61 -11.25 -16.75
C LEU A 117 9.23 -12.50 -15.96
N MET A 118 9.00 -13.64 -16.64
CA MET A 118 8.76 -14.93 -15.98
C MET A 118 9.90 -15.30 -15.02
N LEU A 119 11.16 -15.16 -15.47
CA LEU A 119 12.33 -15.46 -14.64
C LEU A 119 12.44 -14.53 -13.43
N ILE A 120 12.24 -13.22 -13.62
CA ILE A 120 12.30 -12.22 -12.55
C ILE A 120 11.23 -12.51 -11.50
N PHE A 121 9.97 -12.69 -11.91
CA PHE A 121 8.88 -12.90 -10.97
C PHE A 121 9.01 -14.22 -10.21
N ASN A 122 9.39 -15.32 -10.88
CA ASN A 122 9.62 -16.58 -10.18
C ASN A 122 10.79 -16.49 -9.19
N LYS A 123 11.84 -15.72 -9.52
CA LYS A 123 12.93 -15.45 -8.59
C LYS A 123 12.46 -14.63 -7.38
N SER A 124 11.65 -13.60 -7.60
CA SER A 124 11.05 -12.81 -6.51
C SER A 124 10.16 -13.65 -5.60
N LEU A 125 9.29 -14.48 -6.18
CA LEU A 125 8.39 -15.37 -5.44
C LEU A 125 9.15 -16.41 -4.60
N SER A 126 10.24 -16.96 -5.13
CA SER A 126 11.06 -17.95 -4.42
C SER A 126 11.97 -17.34 -3.35
N SER A 127 12.45 -16.11 -3.53
CA SER A 127 13.44 -15.47 -2.64
C SER A 127 12.87 -14.43 -1.68
N GLY A 128 11.63 -13.98 -1.89
CA GLY A 128 10.99 -12.94 -1.05
C GLY A 128 11.56 -11.53 -1.26
N ASN A 129 12.26 -11.27 -2.37
CA ASN A 129 12.78 -9.96 -2.76
C ASN A 129 12.04 -9.36 -3.97
#